data_AF-A0A6M4IHD3-F1
#
_entry.id   AF-A0A6M4IHD3-F1
#
_cell.length_a   1.000
_cell.length_b   1.000
_cell.length_c   1.000
_cell.angle_alpha   90.00
_cell.angle_beta   90.00
_cell.angle_gamma   90.00
#
_symmetry.space_group_name_H-M   'P 1'
#
loop_
_entity.id
_entity.type
_entity.pdbx_description
1 polymer ?
#
loop_
_entity_poly.entity_id
_entity_poly.type
_entity_poly.pdbx_seq_one_letter_code
_entity_poly.pdbx_strand_id
1 'polypeptide(L)'
;MSILNKLFPETLFPRKLSADTEQRLRLVQARAEEALIRTHVENALLFVDTLSTDVGYERALDIYVREMGVPDPLASVVATRALVALGEALVPAASLNTVNDEGTAEAVPMPRLRLDEAAARRRA
;
A
#
# COMPACT_ATOMS: atom_id res chain seq x y z
N MET A 1 -28.88 20.88 39.77
CA MET A 1 -27.99 19.85 39.21
C MET A 1 -28.81 18.88 38.38
N SER A 2 -28.52 18.80 37.08
CA SER A 2 -29.39 18.16 36.08
C SER A 2 -29.34 16.64 36.13
N ILE A 3 -30.50 16.01 36.37
CA ILE A 3 -30.73 14.56 36.46
C ILE A 3 -30.47 13.87 35.10
N LEU A 4 -30.42 14.66 34.02
CA LEU A 4 -30.13 14.20 32.65
C LEU A 4 -28.67 13.73 32.46
N ASN A 5 -27.72 14.23 33.26
CA ASN A 5 -26.30 13.85 33.14
C ASN A 5 -25.99 12.45 33.71
N LYS A 6 -26.95 11.82 34.40
CA LYS A 6 -26.83 10.44 34.92
C LYS A 6 -27.37 9.37 33.97
N LEU A 7 -28.18 9.75 32.99
CA LEU A 7 -28.84 8.82 32.06
C LEU A 7 -28.06 8.63 30.75
N PHE A 8 -27.20 9.59 30.39
CA PHE A 8 -26.34 9.53 29.21
C PHE A 8 -24.89 9.77 29.66
N PRO A 9 -24.15 8.74 30.07
CA PRO A 9 -22.74 8.94 30.40
C PRO A 9 -22.02 9.48 29.16
N GLU A 10 -21.14 10.46 29.35
CA GLU A 10 -20.31 11.09 28.30
C GLU A 10 -19.43 10.08 27.52
N THR A 11 -19.55 8.79 27.79
CA THR A 11 -18.82 7.67 27.23
C THR A 11 -19.57 6.93 26.11
N LEU A 12 -20.86 7.22 25.86
CA LEU A 12 -21.63 6.52 24.82
C LEU A 12 -21.50 7.15 23.43
N PHE A 13 -21.02 8.40 23.34
CA PHE A 13 -20.73 9.06 22.07
C PHE A 13 -19.23 9.32 21.98
N PRO A 14 -18.49 8.67 21.07
CA PRO A 14 -17.08 8.97 20.89
C PRO A 14 -16.94 10.46 20.57
N ARG A 15 -16.18 11.20 21.39
CA ARG A 15 -15.86 12.60 21.08
C ARG A 15 -15.23 12.63 19.68
N LYS A 16 -15.81 13.43 18.78
CA LYS A 16 -15.26 13.61 17.42
C LYS A 16 -13.80 14.04 17.54
N LEU A 17 -12.91 13.39 16.79
CA LEU A 17 -11.51 13.77 16.71
C LEU A 17 -11.40 15.21 16.17
N SER A 18 -10.39 15.95 16.60
CA SER A 18 -10.06 17.21 15.94
C SER A 18 -9.61 16.93 14.49
N ALA A 19 -9.84 17.87 13.58
CA ALA A 19 -9.46 17.71 12.17
C ALA A 19 -7.97 17.38 11.99
N ASP A 20 -7.09 17.95 12.82
CA ASP A 20 -5.66 17.66 12.82
C ASP A 20 -5.37 16.22 13.28
N THR A 21 -6.06 15.73 14.31
CA THR A 21 -5.91 14.35 14.80
C THR A 21 -6.43 13.34 13.76
N GLU A 22 -7.55 13.63 13.13
CA GLU A 22 -8.10 12.79 12.06
C GLU A 22 -7.16 12.73 10.86
N GLN A 23 -6.53 13.85 10.48
CA GLN A 23 -5.53 13.88 9.41
C GLN A 23 -4.30 13.04 9.74
N ARG A 24 -3.75 13.16 10.96
CA ARG A 24 -2.62 12.33 11.41
C ARG A 24 -2.98 10.85 11.43
N LEU A 25 -4.19 10.50 11.88
CA LEU A 25 -4.68 9.13 11.87
C LEU A 25 -4.72 8.56 10.46
N ARG A 26 -5.27 9.29 9.48
CA ARG A 26 -5.30 8.86 8.07
C ARG A 26 -3.90 8.65 7.50
N LEU A 27 -2.92 9.50 7.85
CA LEU A 27 -1.54 9.31 7.43
C LEU A 27 -0.91 8.05 8.03
N VAL A 28 -1.12 7.80 9.31
CA VAL A 28 -0.61 6.59 9.97
C VAL A 28 -1.29 5.33 9.43
N GLN A 29 -2.59 5.39 9.18
CA GLN A 29 -3.34 4.32 8.54
C GLN A 29 -2.78 3.99 7.15
N ALA A 30 -2.58 5.00 6.30
CA ALA A 30 -2.01 4.79 4.97
C ALA A 30 -0.60 4.16 5.03
N ARG A 31 0.23 4.57 6.00
CA ARG A 31 1.55 3.95 6.22
C ARG A 31 1.44 2.49 6.67
N ALA A 32 0.46 2.17 7.51
CA ALA A 32 0.22 0.81 7.96
C ALA A 32 -0.27 -0.09 6.82
N GLU A 33 -1.21 0.39 6.01
CA GLU A 33 -1.71 -0.30 4.82
C GLU A 33 -0.58 -0.58 3.83
N GLU A 34 0.27 0.40 3.55
CA GLU A 34 1.44 0.23 2.67
C GLU A 34 2.46 -0.76 3.25
N ALA A 35 2.70 -0.73 4.56
CA ALA A 35 3.59 -1.69 5.22
C ALA A 35 3.03 -3.12 5.13
N LEU A 36 1.71 -3.31 5.29
CA LEU A 36 1.06 -4.61 5.13
C LEU A 36 1.21 -5.14 3.70
N ILE A 37 0.97 -4.29 2.69
CA ILE A 37 1.16 -4.64 1.28
C ILE A 37 2.60 -5.11 1.06
N ARG A 38 3.59 -4.31 1.48
CA ARG A 38 5.01 -4.64 1.30
C ARG A 38 5.37 -5.99 1.91
N THR A 39 4.97 -6.23 3.16
CA THR A 39 5.21 -7.52 3.84
C THR A 39 4.59 -8.68 3.07
N HIS A 40 3.37 -8.51 2.56
CA HIS A 40 2.73 -9.57 1.77
C HIS A 40 3.47 -9.85 0.47
N VAL A 41 4.00 -8.83 -0.20
CA VAL A 41 4.80 -8.98 -1.42
C VAL A 41 6.11 -9.70 -1.12
N GLU A 42 6.84 -9.30 -0.08
CA GLU A 42 8.08 -9.96 0.34
C GLU A 42 7.84 -11.45 0.63
N ASN A 43 6.80 -11.76 1.41
CA ASN A 43 6.43 -13.14 1.71
C ASN A 43 5.97 -13.92 0.46
N ALA A 44 5.24 -13.29 -0.46
CA ALA A 44 4.80 -13.93 -1.69
C ALA A 44 5.99 -14.30 -2.58
N LEU A 45 6.98 -13.42 -2.70
CA LEU A 45 8.21 -13.70 -3.47
C LEU A 45 9.00 -14.86 -2.86
N LEU A 46 9.15 -14.89 -1.53
CA LEU A 46 9.77 -16.02 -0.82
C LEU A 46 8.99 -17.32 -1.06
N PHE A 47 7.67 -17.26 -1.06
CA PHE A 47 6.81 -18.41 -1.33
C PHE A 47 6.94 -18.92 -2.77
N VAL A 48 6.97 -18.01 -3.74
CA VAL A 48 7.21 -18.33 -5.16
C VAL A 48 8.57 -18.99 -5.35
N ASP A 49 9.63 -18.43 -4.74
CA ASP A 49 10.98 -18.99 -4.81
C ASP A 49 11.04 -20.41 -4.22
N THR A 50 10.41 -20.60 -3.05
CA THR A 50 10.33 -21.90 -2.36
C THR A 50 9.65 -22.98 -3.20
N LEU A 51 8.65 -22.62 -4.01
CA LEU A 51 7.87 -23.55 -4.83
C LEU A 51 8.33 -23.63 -6.29
N SER A 52 9.41 -22.95 -6.65
CA SER A 52 9.84 -22.77 -8.04
C SER A 52 10.16 -24.07 -8.78
N THR A 53 10.47 -25.15 -8.07
CA THR A 53 10.72 -26.47 -8.66
C THR A 53 9.44 -27.24 -9.01
N ASP A 54 8.33 -26.92 -8.35
CA ASP A 54 7.11 -27.72 -8.40
C ASP A 54 5.98 -27.03 -9.18
N VAL A 55 5.92 -25.70 -9.12
CA VAL A 55 4.87 -24.90 -9.77
C VAL A 55 5.42 -23.59 -10.34
N GLY A 56 4.75 -23.09 -11.40
CA GLY A 56 5.05 -21.78 -11.97
C GLY A 56 4.65 -20.62 -11.04
N TYR A 57 5.28 -19.45 -11.24
CA TYR A 57 5.11 -18.28 -10.36
C TYR A 57 3.65 -17.81 -10.24
N GLU A 58 2.88 -17.78 -11.33
CA GLU A 58 1.46 -17.37 -11.28
C GLU A 58 0.67 -18.30 -10.36
N ARG A 59 0.89 -19.61 -10.50
CA ARG A 59 0.21 -20.61 -9.68
C ARG A 59 0.64 -20.53 -8.21
N ALA A 60 1.91 -20.28 -7.95
CA ALA A 60 2.42 -20.09 -6.60
C ALA A 60 1.81 -18.83 -5.93
N LEU A 61 1.63 -17.73 -6.67
CA LEU A 61 0.96 -16.52 -6.16
C LEU A 61 -0.52 -16.78 -5.83
N ASP A 62 -1.24 -17.52 -6.67
CA ASP A 62 -2.63 -17.91 -6.38
C ASP A 62 -2.73 -18.73 -5.09
N ILE A 63 -1.81 -19.69 -4.91
CA ILE A 63 -1.75 -20.51 -3.70
C ILE A 63 -1.45 -19.62 -2.50
N TYR A 64 -0.46 -18.73 -2.59
CA TYR A 64 -0.12 -17.81 -1.50
C TYR A 64 -1.31 -16.96 -1.06
N VAL A 65 -2.00 -16.30 -2.00
CA VAL A 65 -3.17 -15.45 -1.71
C VAL A 65 -4.26 -16.24 -0.99
N ARG A 66 -4.52 -17.46 -1.46
CA ARG A 66 -5.54 -18.36 -0.89
C ARG A 66 -5.17 -18.83 0.51
N GLU A 67 -3.96 -19.36 0.69
CA GLU A 67 -3.55 -19.98 1.97
C GLU A 67 -3.29 -18.92 3.06
N MET A 68 -2.81 -17.74 2.68
CA MET A 68 -2.61 -16.63 3.63
C MET A 68 -3.88 -15.80 3.87
N GLY A 69 -4.99 -16.12 3.18
CA GLY A 69 -6.27 -15.43 3.35
C GLY A 69 -6.19 -13.94 3.04
N VAL A 70 -5.42 -13.55 2.01
CA VAL A 70 -5.24 -12.14 1.64
C VAL A 70 -6.57 -11.60 1.09
N PRO A 71 -7.16 -10.52 1.67
CA PRO A 71 -8.44 -9.99 1.20
C PRO A 71 -8.40 -9.51 -0.26
N ASP A 72 -9.48 -9.67 -1.01
CA ASP A 72 -9.52 -9.41 -2.47
C ASP A 72 -8.96 -8.03 -2.91
N PRO A 73 -9.28 -6.90 -2.23
CA PRO A 73 -8.69 -5.60 -2.61
C PRO A 73 -7.17 -5.56 -2.45
N LEU A 74 -6.64 -6.30 -1.47
CA LEU A 74 -5.21 -6.40 -1.18
C LEU A 74 -4.53 -7.42 -2.09
N ALA A 75 -5.19 -8.53 -2.40
CA ALA A 75 -4.66 -9.63 -3.21
C ALA A 75 -4.20 -9.16 -4.60
N SER A 76 -5.03 -8.36 -5.28
CA SER A 76 -4.69 -7.82 -6.61
C SER A 76 -3.44 -6.93 -6.58
N VAL A 77 -3.32 -6.10 -5.54
CA VAL A 77 -2.16 -5.21 -5.35
C VAL A 77 -0.89 -6.01 -5.06
N VAL A 78 -0.99 -7.02 -4.19
CA VAL A 78 0.12 -7.91 -3.84
C VAL A 78 0.59 -8.68 -5.07
N ALA A 79 -0.33 -9.29 -5.83
CA ALA A 79 0.01 -10.04 -7.04
C ALA A 79 0.70 -9.14 -8.08
N THR A 80 0.15 -7.97 -8.34
CA THR A 80 0.73 -7.02 -9.31
C THR A 80 2.14 -6.60 -8.90
N ARG A 81 2.35 -6.22 -7.64
CA ARG A 81 3.67 -5.80 -7.15
C ARG A 81 4.68 -6.96 -7.12
N ALA A 82 4.24 -8.17 -6.80
CA ALA A 82 5.09 -9.35 -6.88
C ALA A 82 5.52 -9.64 -8.34
N LEU A 83 4.61 -9.55 -9.30
CA LEU A 83 4.93 -9.71 -10.72
C LEU A 83 5.91 -8.63 -11.24
N VAL A 84 5.76 -7.38 -10.80
CA VAL A 84 6.73 -6.32 -11.11
C VAL A 84 8.12 -6.69 -10.59
N ALA A 85 8.23 -7.10 -9.32
CA ALA A 85 9.51 -7.49 -8.73
C ALA A 85 10.13 -8.72 -9.42
N LEU A 86 9.32 -9.71 -9.79
CA LEU A 86 9.77 -10.87 -10.59
C LEU A 86 10.27 -10.43 -11.97
N GLY A 87 9.56 -9.50 -12.63
CA GLY A 87 9.95 -8.93 -13.92
C GLY A 87 11.28 -8.18 -13.85
N GLU A 88 11.51 -7.37 -12.82
CA GLU A 88 12.78 -6.66 -12.58
C GLU A 88 13.95 -7.63 -12.35
N ALA A 89 13.70 -8.77 -11.69
CA ALA A 89 14.72 -9.81 -11.51
C ALA A 89 15.07 -10.54 -12.82
N LEU A 90 14.10 -10.73 -13.71
CA LEU A 90 14.27 -11.42 -15.00
C LEU A 90 14.82 -10.52 -16.10
N VAL A 91 14.60 -9.21 -15.99
CA VAL A 91 15.05 -8.20 -16.96
C VAL A 91 16.05 -7.27 -16.28
N PRO A 92 17.37 -7.56 -16.36
CA PRO A 92 18.39 -6.70 -15.77
C PRO A 92 18.22 -5.27 -16.28
N ALA A 93 18.28 -4.28 -15.39
CA ALA A 93 18.09 -2.86 -15.72
C ALA A 93 18.91 -2.34 -16.93
N ALA A 94 20.01 -3.03 -17.27
CA ALA A 94 20.78 -2.78 -18.48
C ALA A 94 19.97 -2.94 -19.78
N SER A 95 19.06 -3.93 -19.89
CA SER A 95 18.25 -4.12 -21.10
C SER A 95 17.07 -3.15 -21.20
N LEU A 96 16.58 -2.62 -20.08
CA LEU A 96 15.56 -1.57 -20.08
C LEU A 96 16.16 -0.23 -20.50
N ASN A 97 17.38 0.09 -20.05
CA ASN A 97 18.08 1.30 -20.48
C ASN A 97 18.42 1.30 -21.97
N THR A 98 18.77 0.16 -22.57
CA THR A 98 19.00 0.08 -24.03
C THR A 98 17.72 0.25 -24.85
N VAL A 99 16.55 -0.16 -24.31
CA VAL A 99 15.25 0.06 -24.96
C VAL A 99 14.77 1.50 -24.78
N ASN A 100 15.08 2.11 -23.64
CA ASN A 100 14.79 3.52 -23.36
C ASN A 100 15.77 4.50 -24.08
N ASP A 101 16.92 4.03 -24.56
CA ASP A 101 17.86 4.84 -25.36
C ASP A 101 17.39 5.00 -26.83
N GLU A 102 16.54 4.10 -27.32
CA GLU A 102 15.94 4.20 -28.66
C GLU A 102 14.60 4.97 -28.67
N GLY A 103 14.04 5.32 -27.49
CA GLY A 103 12.78 6.05 -27.37
C GLY A 103 12.84 7.08 -26.25
N THR A 104 12.62 8.35 -26.58
CA THR A 104 12.67 9.57 -25.74
C THR A 104 11.74 9.58 -24.52
N ALA A 105 11.78 8.57 -23.64
CA ALA A 105 11.08 8.56 -22.37
C ALA A 105 11.89 9.39 -21.36
N GLU A 106 11.86 10.71 -21.52
CA GLU A 106 12.35 11.66 -20.51
C GLU A 106 11.71 11.29 -19.17
N ALA A 107 12.52 10.84 -18.21
CA ALA A 107 12.05 10.41 -16.90
C ALA A 107 11.22 11.55 -16.29
N VAL A 108 9.89 11.35 -16.19
CA VAL A 108 8.98 12.40 -15.72
C VAL A 108 9.42 12.80 -14.31
N PRO A 109 9.96 14.01 -14.11
CA PRO A 109 10.44 14.42 -12.80
C PRO A 109 9.26 14.46 -11.85
N MET A 110 9.34 13.72 -10.74
CA MET A 110 8.28 13.68 -9.74
C MET A 110 7.91 15.12 -9.33
N PRO A 111 6.64 15.52 -9.43
CA PRO A 111 6.24 16.88 -9.11
C PRO A 111 6.54 17.15 -7.64
N ARG A 112 7.18 18.29 -7.36
CA ARG A 112 7.42 18.74 -5.97
C ARG A 112 6.06 18.86 -5.27
N LEU A 113 5.77 17.94 -4.35
CA LEU A 113 4.56 17.96 -3.55
C LEU A 113 4.59 19.22 -2.67
N ARG A 114 3.76 20.21 -2.98
CA ARG A 114 3.59 21.43 -2.16
C ARG A 114 2.72 21.12 -0.94
N LEU A 115 3.25 20.30 -0.04
CA LEU A 115 2.55 19.78 1.13
C LEU A 115 2.06 20.91 2.06
N ASP A 116 2.86 21.96 2.21
CA ASP A 116 2.54 23.12 3.04
C ASP A 116 1.36 23.94 2.49
N GLU A 117 1.31 24.14 1.17
CA GLU A 117 0.20 24.84 0.51
C GLU A 117 -1.11 24.02 0.56
N ALA A 118 -1.01 22.71 0.40
CA ALA A 118 -2.16 21.80 0.47
C ALA A 118 -2.75 21.70 1.89
N ALA A 119 -1.90 21.81 2.92
CA ALA A 119 -2.33 21.88 4.32
C ALA A 119 -2.98 23.23 4.66
N ALA A 120 -2.47 24.33 4.10
CA ALA A 120 -2.97 25.69 4.37
C ALA A 120 -4.34 25.98 3.72
N ARG A 121 -4.56 25.58 2.45
CA ARG A 121 -5.84 25.83 1.74
C ARG A 121 -7.06 25.18 2.38
N ARG A 122 -6.87 24.18 3.24
CA ARG A 122 -7.97 23.44 3.89
C ARG A 122 -8.41 24.06 5.23
N ARG A 123 -7.67 25.05 5.74
CA ARG A 123 -7.96 25.76 6.99
C ARG A 123 -8.69 27.11 6.76
N ALA A 124 -8.80 27.55 5.52
CA ALA A 124 -9.55 28.75 5.10
C ALA A 124 -10.98 28.37 4.68
#